data_AF-A0A3B8WJ96-F1
#
_entry.id   AF-A0A3B8WJ96-F1
#
_cell.length_a   1.000
_cell.length_b   1.000
_cell.length_c   1.000
_cell.angle_alpha   90.00
_cell.angle_beta   90.00
_cell.angle_gamma   90.00
#
_symmetry.space_group_name_H-M   'P 1'
#
loop_
_entity.id
_entity.type
_entity.pdbx_description
1 polymer ?
#
loop_
_entity_poly.entity_id
_entity_poly.type
_entity_poly.pdbx_seq_one_letter_code
_entity_poly.pdbx_strand_id
1 'polypeptide(L)' 'IEDMTGGTFTITNGGIFGSLISTPILNPPQTAILGMHKIQERP' A
#
# COMPACT_ATOMS: atom_id res chain seq x y z
N ILE A 1 2.72 -17.35 -9.70
CA ILE A 1 3.64 -16.24 -10.10
C ILE A 1 3.01 -15.41 -11.21
N GLU A 2 2.40 -16.04 -12.21
CA GLU A 2 1.72 -15.35 -13.32
C GLU A 2 0.76 -14.25 -12.83
N ASP A 3 -0.08 -14.53 -11.83
CA ASP A 3 -1.00 -13.55 -11.22
C ASP A 3 -0.32 -12.34 -10.57
N MET A 4 0.97 -12.44 -10.25
CA MET A 4 1.75 -11.37 -9.62
C MET A 4 2.57 -10.55 -10.64
N THR A 5 2.49 -10.91 -11.93
CA THR A 5 3.17 -10.20 -13.02
C THR A 5 2.27 -9.16 -13.69
N GLY A 6 2.85 -8.20 -14.40
CA GLY A 6 2.09 -7.22 -15.19
C GLY A 6 1.37 -6.12 -14.40
N GLY A 7 1.49 -6.07 -13.06
CA GLY A 7 0.90 -5.03 -12.24
C GLY A 7 1.45 -3.64 -12.54
N THR A 8 0.57 -2.65 -12.70
CA THR A 8 0.93 -1.26 -13.05
C THR A 8 0.91 -0.29 -11.86
N PHE A 9 0.22 -0.68 -10.80
CA PHE A 9 0.05 0.11 -9.58
C PHE A 9 -0.10 -0.81 -8.37
N THR A 10 0.38 -0.38 -7.21
CA THR A 10 0.30 -1.16 -5.97
C THR A 10 -0.52 -0.43 -4.92
N ILE A 11 -1.38 -1.18 -4.23
CA ILE A 11 -2.05 -0.76 -3.00
C ILE A 11 -1.49 -1.63 -1.86
N THR A 12 -1.01 -1.01 -0.79
CA THR A 12 -0.57 -1.72 0.43
C THR A 12 -1.41 -1.28 1.61
N ASN A 13 -1.92 -2.25 2.40
CA ASN A 13 -2.78 -1.97 3.54
C ASN A 13 -2.09 -2.30 4.86
N GLY A 14 -1.41 -1.30 5.44
CA GLY A 14 -0.84 -1.38 6.79
C GLY A 14 -1.87 -1.13 7.90
N GLY A 15 -3.07 -0.66 7.54
CA GLY A 15 -4.15 -0.39 8.48
C GLY A 15 -4.63 -1.63 9.26
N ILE A 16 -4.49 -2.82 8.68
CA ILE A 16 -4.78 -4.09 9.37
C ILE A 16 -3.90 -4.31 10.61
N PHE A 17 -2.70 -3.71 10.63
CA PHE A 17 -1.76 -3.78 11.74
C PHE A 17 -1.83 -2.54 12.65
N GLY A 18 -2.80 -1.65 12.42
CA GLY A 18 -2.95 -0.42 13.18
C GLY A 18 -1.99 0.71 12.79
N SER A 19 -1.29 0.60 11.66
CA SER A 19 -0.42 1.68 11.17
C SER A 19 -1.25 2.93 10.87
N LEU A 20 -0.79 4.08 11.37
CA LEU A 20 -1.41 5.39 11.14
C LEU A 20 -0.72 6.18 10.02
N ILE A 21 0.58 5.95 9.82
CA ILE A 21 1.46 6.57 8.83
C ILE A 21 2.54 5.56 8.43
N SER A 22 2.93 5.54 7.16
CA SER A 22 4.06 4.75 6.66
C SER A 22 4.65 5.39 5.41
N THR A 23 5.92 5.08 5.13
CA THR A 23 6.59 5.41 3.87
C THR A 23 6.68 4.13 3.04
N PRO A 24 5.70 3.85 2.16
CA PRO A 24 5.69 2.62 1.38
C PRO A 24 6.85 2.57 0.38
N ILE A 25 7.35 1.36 0.13
CA ILE A 25 8.45 1.10 -0.81
C ILE A 25 7.85 0.72 -2.17
N LEU A 26 8.31 1.35 -3.25
CA LEU A 26 7.89 1.03 -4.61
C LEU A 26 8.28 -0.41 -4.98
N ASN A 27 7.46 -1.05 -5.82
CA ASN A 27 7.81 -2.28 -6.50
C ASN A 27 8.16 -1.97 -7.97
N PRO A 28 9.45 -1.81 -8.32
CA PRO A 28 9.84 -1.47 -9.69
C PRO A 28 9.28 -2.50 -10.70
N PRO A 29 8.82 -2.06 -11.88
CA PRO A 29 9.00 -0.74 -12.49
C PRO A 29 7.91 0.30 -12.17
N GLN A 30 7.03 0.07 -11.18
CA GLN A 30 5.91 0.97 -10.90
C GLN A 30 6.37 2.33 -10.36
N THR A 31 5.69 3.41 -10.77
CA THR A 31 6.06 4.80 -10.43
C THR A 31 5.42 5.30 -9.13
N ALA A 32 4.35 4.66 -8.65
CA ALA A 32 3.62 5.07 -7.46
C ALA A 32 3.04 3.87 -6.70
N ILE A 33 2.79 4.08 -5.40
CA ILE A 33 2.16 3.13 -4.50
C ILE A 33 1.21 3.87 -3.55
N LEU A 34 0.01 3.33 -3.34
CA LEU A 34 -0.96 3.84 -2.36
C LEU A 34 -0.84 3.07 -1.05
N GLY A 35 -0.45 3.76 0.02
CA GLY A 35 -0.48 3.23 1.38
C GLY A 35 -1.82 3.50 2.05
N MET A 36 -2.51 2.44 2.48
CA MET A 36 -3.71 2.50 3.31
C MET A 36 -3.34 2.31 4.78
N HIS A 37 -3.95 3.12 5.64
CA HIS A 37 -3.75 3.13 7.09
C HIS A 37 -5.03 2.78 7.83
N LYS A 38 -4.93 2.64 9.15
CA LYS A 38 -6.05 2.25 10.00
C LYS A 38 -7.20 3.26 9.84
N ILE A 39 -8.40 2.74 9.59
CA ILE A 39 -9.62 3.53 9.66
C ILE A 39 -9.95 3.75 11.15
N GLN A 40 -10.07 5.00 11.55
CA GLN A 40 -10.45 5.37 12.90
C GLN A 40 -11.21 6.69 12.87
N GLU A 41 -12.18 6.84 13.78
CA GLU A 41 -12.76 8.14 14.06
C GLU A 41 -11.65 9.09 14.55
N ARG A 42 -11.66 10.30 14.01
CA ARG A 42 -10.77 11.39 14.43
C ARG A 42 -11.65 12.48 15.06
N PRO A 43 -11.10 13.29 15.98
CA PRO A 43 -11.83 14.38 16.62
C PRO A 43 -12.53 15.31 15.63
#